data_AF-A0ABD5DWN8-F1
#
_entry.id   AF-A0ABD5DWN8-F1
#
_cell.length_a   1.000
_cell.length_b   1.000
_cell.length_c   1.000
_cell.angle_alpha   90.00
_cell.angle_beta   90.00
_cell.angle_gamma   90.00
#
_symmetry.space_group_name_H-M   'P 1'
#
loop_
_entity.id
_entity.type
_entity.pdbx_description
1 polymer ?
#
loop_
_entity_poly.entity_id
_entity_poly.type
_entity_poly.pdbx_seq_one_letter_code
_entity_poly.pdbx_strand_id
1 'polypeptide(L)'
;LNGDGILNADELGTDGSFNAQVALGPDALDGTVVNVNGVNYTVTAADLANGYITAAIPVTGEGPVAIHAEAVDAQGNVDVA
;
A
#
# COMPACT_ATOMS: atom_id res chain seq x y z
N LEU A 1 15.93 7.52 3.41
CA LEU A 1 16.64 6.24 3.37
C LEU A 1 18.13 6.52 3.21
N ASN A 2 18.95 6.08 4.16
CA ASN A 2 20.40 6.23 4.17
C ASN A 2 21.08 5.28 3.14
N GLY A 3 20.32 4.35 2.55
CA GLY A 3 20.75 3.48 1.46
C GLY A 3 21.47 2.20 1.90
N ASP A 4 21.41 1.83 3.19
CA ASP A 4 22.01 0.58 3.69
C ASP A 4 21.12 -0.67 3.51
N GLY A 5 19.90 -0.48 3.02
CA GLY A 5 18.94 -1.56 2.76
C GLY A 5 18.20 -2.06 4.02
N ILE A 6 18.36 -1.37 5.15
CA ILE A 6 17.63 -1.61 6.40
C ILE A 6 16.76 -0.38 6.64
N LEU A 7 15.57 -0.57 7.24
CA LEU A 7 14.75 0.53 7.73
C LEU A 7 14.97 0.67 9.24
N ASN A 8 15.41 1.83 9.69
CA ASN A 8 15.57 2.17 11.10
C ASN A 8 14.70 3.37 11.54
N ALA A 9 14.69 3.64 12.85
CA ALA A 9 13.86 4.70 13.44
C ALA A 9 14.18 6.11 12.91
N ASP A 10 15.44 6.38 12.54
CA ASP A 10 15.83 7.67 11.97
C ASP A 10 15.31 7.85 10.54
N GLU A 11 15.06 6.75 9.83
CA GLU A 11 14.56 6.75 8.46
C GLU A 11 13.04 6.75 8.34
N LEU A 12 12.35 6.21 9.34
CA LEU A 12 10.89 6.16 9.44
C LEU A 12 10.26 7.48 9.90
N GLY A 13 11.06 8.41 10.42
CA GLY A 13 10.57 9.66 10.97
C GLY A 13 9.65 9.44 12.18
N THR A 14 8.91 10.48 12.57
CA THR A 14 8.09 10.47 13.79
C THR A 14 6.81 9.65 13.71
N ASP A 15 6.33 9.34 12.51
CA ASP A 15 5.10 8.55 12.32
C ASP A 15 5.34 7.03 12.30
N GLY A 16 6.61 6.61 12.27
CA GLY A 16 6.98 5.20 12.33
C GLY A 16 6.54 4.40 11.10
N SER A 17 6.37 5.05 9.95
CA SER A 17 5.82 4.42 8.74
C SER A 17 6.54 4.85 7.46
N PHE A 18 6.40 4.05 6.40
CA PHE A 18 6.82 4.45 5.06
C PHE A 18 5.67 4.30 4.07
N ASN A 19 5.74 5.05 2.97
CA ASN A 19 4.75 4.99 1.90
C ASN A 19 5.15 3.92 0.87
N ALA A 20 4.28 2.92 0.71
CA ALA A 20 4.36 1.92 -0.35
C ALA A 20 3.38 2.28 -1.48
N GLN A 21 3.78 2.06 -2.73
CA GLN A 21 2.88 2.15 -3.87
C GLN A 21 2.38 0.75 -4.22
N VAL A 22 1.06 0.60 -4.30
CA VAL A 22 0.42 -0.65 -4.75
C VAL A 22 -0.21 -0.37 -6.11
N ALA A 23 0.34 -1.01 -7.15
CA ALA A 23 -0.16 -0.87 -8.51
C ALA A 23 -1.59 -1.39 -8.62
N LEU A 24 -2.40 -0.70 -9.42
CA LEU A 24 -3.78 -1.08 -9.69
C LEU A 24 -3.87 -1.89 -10.98
N GLY A 25 -4.73 -2.93 -10.97
CA GLY A 25 -5.13 -3.63 -12.16
C GLY A 25 -5.86 -2.72 -13.16
N PRO A 26 -5.89 -3.08 -14.45
CA PRO A 26 -6.58 -2.29 -15.49
C PRO A 26 -8.11 -2.24 -15.30
N ASP A 27 -8.65 -3.12 -14.48
CA ASP A 27 -10.05 -3.24 -14.09
C ASP A 27 -10.37 -2.57 -12.75
N ALA A 28 -9.39 -1.96 -12.08
CA ALA A 28 -9.63 -1.18 -10.88
C ALA A 28 -10.60 -0.01 -11.17
N LEU A 29 -11.55 0.18 -10.26
CA LEU A 29 -12.58 1.23 -10.35
C LEU A 29 -12.57 2.12 -9.10
N ASP A 30 -13.13 3.31 -9.21
CA ASP A 30 -13.38 4.19 -8.07
C ASP A 30 -14.29 3.47 -7.07
N GLY A 31 -13.89 3.45 -5.80
CA GLY A 31 -14.56 2.67 -4.76
C GLY A 31 -14.06 1.24 -4.58
N THR A 32 -13.16 0.74 -5.44
CA THR A 32 -12.45 -0.54 -5.20
C THR A 32 -11.72 -0.45 -3.85
N VAL A 33 -11.75 -1.52 -3.07
CA VAL A 33 -11.07 -1.56 -1.77
C VAL A 33 -9.83 -2.43 -1.88
N VAL A 34 -8.67 -1.83 -1.69
CA VAL A 34 -7.39 -2.55 -1.56
C VAL A 34 -7.11 -2.75 -0.09
N ASN A 35 -7.02 -4.00 0.34
CA ASN A 35 -6.49 -4.33 1.66
C ASN A 35 -4.97 -4.42 1.56
N VAL A 36 -4.27 -3.63 2.37
CA VAL A 36 -2.80 -3.68 2.49
C VAL A 36 -2.45 -3.96 3.94
N ASN A 37 -1.87 -5.13 4.21
CA ASN A 37 -1.54 -5.58 5.56
C ASN A 37 -2.69 -5.46 6.58
N GLY A 38 -3.94 -5.72 6.15
CA GLY A 38 -5.12 -5.62 7.00
C GLY A 38 -5.77 -4.23 7.06
N VAL A 39 -5.18 -3.20 6.43
CA VAL A 39 -5.74 -1.85 6.34
C VAL A 39 -6.42 -1.66 4.98
N ASN A 40 -7.66 -1.18 4.98
CA ASN A 40 -8.41 -0.92 3.75
C ASN A 40 -8.12 0.48 3.20
N TYR A 41 -7.81 0.54 1.92
CA TYR A 41 -7.63 1.76 1.13
C TYR A 41 -8.67 1.76 0.01
N THR A 42 -9.50 2.80 -0.03
CA THR A 42 -10.47 2.97 -1.11
C THR A 42 -9.78 3.68 -2.28
N VAL A 43 -9.76 3.02 -3.43
CA VAL A 43 -9.28 3.59 -4.69
C VAL A 43 -10.13 4.80 -5.04
N THR A 44 -9.46 5.91 -5.31
CA THR A 44 -10.08 7.16 -5.77
C THR A 44 -9.80 7.40 -7.25
N ALA A 45 -10.50 8.36 -7.85
CA ALA A 45 -10.21 8.80 -9.21
C ALA A 45 -8.75 9.29 -9.42
N ALA A 46 -8.11 9.85 -8.38
CA ALA A 46 -6.71 10.27 -8.45
C ALA A 46 -5.77 9.05 -8.51
N ASP A 47 -6.06 8.00 -7.74
CA ASP A 47 -5.27 6.77 -7.75
C ASP A 47 -5.34 6.06 -9.11
N LEU A 48 -6.52 6.04 -9.73
CA LEU A 48 -6.70 5.51 -11.09
C LEU A 48 -5.89 6.29 -12.13
N ALA A 49 -5.85 7.62 -12.02
CA ALA A 49 -5.06 8.45 -12.93
C ALA A 49 -3.55 8.21 -12.76
N ASN A 50 -3.11 7.86 -11.54
CA ASN A 50 -1.73 7.52 -11.24
C ASN A 50 -1.39 6.05 -11.55
N GLY A 51 -2.39 5.16 -11.57
CA GLY A 51 -2.24 3.71 -11.73
C GLY A 51 -1.82 2.98 -10.46
N TYR A 52 -1.85 3.63 -9.30
CA TYR A 52 -1.49 3.04 -8.01
C TYR A 52 -2.14 3.80 -6.85
N ILE A 53 -2.34 3.11 -5.72
CA ILE A 53 -2.61 3.75 -4.42
C ILE A 53 -1.31 3.95 -3.63
N THR A 54 -1.33 4.89 -2.69
CA THR A 54 -0.26 5.04 -1.69
C THR A 54 -0.74 4.51 -0.33
N ALA A 55 -0.09 3.47 0.17
CA ALA A 55 -0.37 2.87 1.47
C ALA A 55 0.74 3.21 2.48
N ALA A 56 0.35 3.62 3.69
CA ALA A 56 1.27 3.86 4.79
C ALA A 56 1.49 2.55 5.56
N ILE A 57 2.72 2.03 5.53
CA ILE A 57 3.10 0.77 6.16
C ILE A 57 3.83 1.09 7.48
N PRO A 58 3.24 0.77 8.65
CA PRO A 58 3.92 0.95 9.92
C PRO A 58 5.06 -0.06 10.06
N VAL A 59 6.17 0.37 10.64
CA VAL A 59 7.28 -0.50 10.98
C VAL A 59 7.32 -0.69 12.49
N THR A 60 7.11 -1.93 12.91
CA THR A 60 6.96 -2.29 14.33
C THR A 60 8.28 -2.72 14.99
N GLY A 61 9.39 -2.71 14.25
CA GLY A 61 10.73 -3.01 14.73
C GLY A 61 11.78 -3.03 13.63
N GLU A 62 13.06 -3.12 13.99
CA GLU A 62 14.16 -3.25 13.02
C GLU A 62 14.13 -4.62 12.33
N GLY A 63 14.27 -4.63 11.01
CA GLY A 63 14.31 -5.86 10.22
C GLY A 63 13.50 -5.80 8.92
N PRO A 64 13.37 -6.93 8.21
CA PRO A 64 12.63 -6.99 6.96
C PRO A 64 11.13 -6.76 7.17
N VAL A 65 10.52 -5.96 6.30
CA VAL A 65 9.07 -5.69 6.29
C VAL A 65 8.43 -6.49 5.16
N ALA A 66 7.38 -7.25 5.47
CA ALA A 66 6.54 -7.93 4.48
C ALA A 66 5.29 -7.08 4.16
N ILE A 67 4.97 -6.96 2.88
CA ILE A 67 3.74 -6.31 2.41
C ILE A 67 2.90 -7.35 1.66
N HIS A 68 1.64 -7.48 2.09
CA HIS A 68 0.61 -8.25 1.41
C HIS A 68 -0.51 -7.29 1.01
N ALA A 69 -0.87 -7.30 -0.28
CA ALA A 69 -1.94 -6.48 -0.81
C ALA A 69 -2.88 -7.33 -1.66
N GLU A 70 -4.18 -7.13 -1.49
CA GLU A 70 -5.25 -7.74 -2.29
C GLU A 70 -6.32 -6.68 -2.55
N ALA A 71 -6.89 -6.65 -3.75
CA ALA A 71 -7.94 -5.69 -4.08
C ALA A 71 -9.27 -6.41 -4.30
N VAL A 72 -10.34 -5.81 -3.80
CA VAL A 72 -11.71 -6.29 -3.93
C VAL A 72 -12.56 -5.19 -4.56
N ASP A 73 -13.22 -5.50 -5.67
CA ASP A 73 -14.12 -4.56 -6.33
C ASP A 73 -15.48 -4.44 -5.62
N ALA A 74 -16.33 -3.53 -6.10
CA ALA A 74 -17.66 -3.30 -5.54
C ALA A 74 -18.64 -4.49 -5.75
N GLN A 75 -18.27 -5.50 -6.55
CA GLN A 75 -19.02 -6.74 -6.76
C GLN A 75 -18.46 -7.89 -5.91
N GLY A 76 -17.37 -7.67 -5.18
CA GLY A 76 -16.71 -8.68 -4.34
C GLY A 76 -15.70 -9.55 -5.10
N ASN A 77 -15.32 -9.19 -6.33
CA ASN A 77 -14.28 -9.90 -7.05
C ASN A 77 -12.91 -9.50 -6.50
N VAL A 78 -12.05 -10.49 -6.27
CA VAL A 78 -10.66 -10.26 -5.88
C VAL A 78 -9.83 -10.09 -7.14
N ASP A 79 -9.20 -8.92 -7.30
CA ASP A 79 -8.21 -8.68 -8.35
C ASP A 79 -6.95 -9.49 -8.03
N VAL A 80 -6.48 -10.25 -9.00
CA VAL A 80 -5.24 -11.02 -8.91
C VAL A 80 -4.29 -10.44 -9.96
N ALA A 81 -3.40 -9.57 -9.51
CA ALA A 81 -2.31 -9.02 -10.30
C ALA A 81 -1.27 -10.09 -10.71
#